data_AF-A0A838HW81-F1
#
_entry.id   AF-A0A838HW81-F1
#
_cell.length_a   1.000
_cell.length_b   1.000
_cell.length_c   1.000
_cell.angle_alpha   90.00
_cell.angle_beta   90.00
_cell.angle_gamma   90.00
#
_symmetry.space_group_name_H-M   'P 1'
#
loop_
_entity.id
_entity.type
_entity.pdbx_description
1 polymer ?
#
loop_
_entity_poly.entity_id
_entity_poly.type
_entity_poly.pdbx_seq_one_letter_code
_entity_poly.pdbx_strand_id
1 'polypeptide(L)' 'AMVAVEGEAMRGVTWVVIDEVASGDWGIGGQAMTTEAVKRLAAGVPTG' A
#
# COMPACT_ATOMS: atom_id res chain seq x y z
N ALA A 1 8.50 -5.70 -13.37
CA ALA A 1 9.64 -5.52 -14.28
C ALA A 1 10.99 -5.30 -13.56
N MET A 2 11.07 -4.65 -12.39
CA MET A 2 12.33 -4.50 -11.64
C MET A 2 12.75 -5.75 -10.83
N VAL A 3 11.78 -6.42 -10.18
CA VAL A 3 12.02 -7.60 -9.32
C VAL A 3 12.64 -8.78 -10.07
N ALA A 4 12.24 -9.00 -11.34
CA ALA A 4 12.73 -10.12 -12.14
C ALA A 4 14.15 -9.91 -12.70
N VAL A 5 14.65 -8.68 -12.77
CA VAL A 5 15.96 -8.34 -13.37
C VAL A 5 17.03 -8.16 -12.29
N GLU A 6 16.73 -7.43 -11.22
CA GLU A 6 17.71 -7.19 -10.13
C GLU A 6 17.25 -7.70 -8.76
N GLY A 7 15.94 -7.83 -8.54
CA GLY A 7 15.38 -8.14 -7.22
C GLY A 7 15.46 -9.61 -6.79
N GLU A 8 15.53 -10.56 -7.74
CA GLU A 8 15.48 -11.99 -7.39
C GLU A 8 16.72 -12.44 -6.60
N ALA A 9 17.90 -11.97 -7.01
CA ALA A 9 19.15 -12.21 -6.27
C ALA A 9 19.12 -11.60 -4.85
N MET A 10 18.34 -10.53 -4.66
CA MET A 10 18.23 -9.81 -3.39
C MET A 10 17.11 -10.35 -2.48
N ARG A 11 16.31 -11.32 -2.95
CA ARG A 11 15.18 -11.88 -2.17
C ARG A 11 15.62 -12.45 -0.82
N GLY A 12 16.77 -13.14 -0.78
CA GLY A 12 17.29 -13.76 0.45
C GLY A 12 17.68 -12.78 1.54
N VAL A 13 17.81 -11.49 1.21
CA VAL A 13 18.17 -10.41 2.15
C VAL A 13 17.09 -9.33 2.24
N THR A 14 15.92 -9.56 1.64
CA THR A 14 14.80 -8.62 1.69
C THR A 14 13.84 -9.02 2.80
N TRP A 15 13.81 -8.21 3.86
CA TRP A 15 12.85 -8.33 4.96
C TRP A 15 11.79 -7.24 4.86
N VAL A 16 10.57 -7.58 5.25
CA VAL A 16 9.42 -6.66 5.30
C VAL A 16 8.97 -6.53 6.74
N VAL A 17 8.74 -5.29 7.17
CA VAL A 17 8.06 -4.97 8.42
C VAL A 17 6.66 -4.48 8.07
N ILE A 18 5.66 -4.99 8.77
CA ILE A 18 4.27 -4.54 8.67
C ILE A 18 3.97 -3.76 9.94
N ASP A 19 3.51 -2.53 9.77
CA ASP A 19 3.05 -1.67 10.86
C ASP A 19 1.56 -1.38 10.64
N GLU A 20 0.75 -1.67 11.65
CA GLU A 20 -0.69 -1.49 11.59
C GLU A 20 -1.04 -0.10 12.11
N VAL A 21 -1.64 0.70 11.24
CA VAL A 21 -2.15 2.04 11.55
C VAL A 21 -3.67 2.03 11.57
N ALA A 22 -4.26 2.72 12.54
CA ALA A 22 -5.71 2.78 12.64
C ALA A 22 -6.33 3.53 11.44
N SER A 23 -7.59 3.20 11.14
CA SER A 23 -8.33 3.82 10.05
C SER A 23 -8.45 5.33 10.25
N GLY A 24 -8.06 6.11 9.24
CA GLY A 24 -8.05 7.57 9.29
C GLY A 24 -6.71 8.19 9.71
N ASP A 25 -5.80 7.41 10.31
CA ASP A 25 -4.50 7.92 10.80
C ASP A 25 -3.39 7.89 9.73
N TRP A 26 -3.69 7.38 8.53
CA TRP A 26 -2.80 7.39 7.38
C TRP A 26 -3.47 8.02 6.17
N GLY A 27 -2.70 8.76 5.37
CA GLY A 27 -3.23 9.50 4.22
C GLY A 27 -2.46 9.26 2.94
N ILE A 28 -3.17 9.27 1.81
CA ILE A 28 -2.62 9.16 0.47
C ILE A 28 -3.07 10.40 -0.31
N GLY A 29 -2.13 11.12 -0.94
CA GLY A 29 -2.47 12.29 -1.76
C GLY A 29 -3.18 13.42 -1.00
N GLY A 30 -2.96 13.54 0.32
CA GLY A 30 -3.59 14.55 1.17
C GLY A 30 -4.98 14.18 1.71
N GLN A 31 -5.51 12.99 1.38
CA GLN A 31 -6.75 12.48 1.94
C GLN A 31 -6.46 11.43 3.02
N ALA A 32 -7.03 11.62 4.22
CA ALA A 32 -7.03 10.60 5.26
C ALA A 32 -7.81 9.37 4.75
N MET A 33 -7.18 8.20 4.80
CA MET A 33 -7.73 6.95 4.31
C MET A 33 -8.49 6.22 5.40
N THR A 34 -9.78 6.04 5.17
CA THR A 34 -10.63 5.16 5.98
C THR A 34 -10.77 3.78 5.35
N THR A 35 -11.19 2.80 6.13
CA THR A 35 -11.51 1.45 5.63
C THR A 35 -12.52 1.49 4.47
N GLU A 36 -13.53 2.36 4.53
CA GLU A 36 -14.54 2.53 3.49
C GLU A 36 -13.94 3.13 2.22
N ALA A 37 -13.07 4.13 2.35
CA ALA A 37 -12.38 4.73 1.22
C ALA A 37 -11.51 3.70 0.47
N VAL A 38 -10.79 2.86 1.21
CA VAL A 38 -10.00 1.75 0.64
C VAL A 38 -10.89 0.74 -0.09
N LYS A 39 -12.04 0.36 0.49
CA LYS A 39 -12.99 -0.54 -0.17
C LYS A 39 -13.53 0.04 -1.49
N ARG A 40 -13.82 1.34 -1.52
CA ARG A 40 -14.23 2.04 -2.77
C ARG A 40 -13.12 2.06 -3.81
N LEU A 41 -11.90 2.36 -3.39
CA LEU A 41 -10.73 2.37 -4.28
C LEU A 41 -10.49 0.99 -4.90
N ALA A 42 -10.57 -0.08 -4.10
CA ALA A 42 -10.46 -1.45 -4.58
C ALA A 42 -11.57 -1.83 -5.59
N ALA A 43 -12.76 -1.23 -5.47
CA ALA A 43 -13.85 -1.37 -6.44
C ALA A 43 -13.70 -0.47 -7.68
N GLY A 44 -12.61 0.31 -7.79
CA GLY A 44 -12.35 1.23 -8.91
C GLY A 44 -13.17 2.51 -8.86
N VAL A 45 -13.79 2.84 -7.73
CA VAL A 45 -14.55 4.09 -7.56
C VAL A 45 -13.58 5.22 -7.21
N PRO A 46 -13.59 6.36 -7.92
CA PRO A 46 -12.75 7.50 -7.57
C PRO A 46 -13.01 8.00 -6.15
N THR A 47 -11.96 8.13 -5.36
CA THR A 47 -12.00 8.80 -4.05
C THR A 47 -11.84 10.30 -4.29
N GLY A 48 -12.93 10.95 -4.68
CA GLY A 48 -13.08 12.41 -4.72
C GLY A 48 -13.62 12.95 -3.40
#